data_AF-A0A958RCZ3-F1
#
_entry.id   AF-A0A958RCZ3-F1
#
_cell.length_a   1.000
_cell.length_b   1.000
_cell.length_c   1.000
_cell.angle_alpha   90.00
_cell.angle_beta   90.00
_cell.angle_gamma   90.00
#
_symmetry.space_group_name_H-M   'P 1'
#
loop_
_entity.id
_entity.type
_entity.pdbx_description
1 polymer ?
#
loop_
_entity_poly.entity_id
_entity_poly.type
_entity_poly.pdbx_seq_one_letter_code
_entity_poly.pdbx_strand_id
1 'polypeptide(L)'
;MKKTQQLPKMSFSHFLEKFPEVDLPVTLAEESHHAFSLKNDPLPALLIEQFILPLEVREVDDYTEFIPCMRIPDTHEFHAIIYWRAGLLNYQYTLACFTKKGELIDKRVIAGTFSDGDTLTTSVATIDEDWLIYIVSGQARPGDRNYDPSSSTAYKLELLPEGQIVNIKSE
;
A
#
# COMPACT_ATOMS: atom_id res chain seq x y z
N MET A 1 -13.11 -34.11 20.11
CA MET A 1 -11.76 -33.51 19.96
C MET A 1 -11.68 -32.88 18.58
N LYS A 2 -11.76 -31.55 18.47
CA LYS A 2 -11.55 -30.87 17.18
C LYS A 2 -10.04 -30.85 16.93
N LYS A 3 -9.58 -31.53 15.88
CA LYS A 3 -8.19 -31.40 15.41
C LYS A 3 -8.02 -29.95 14.95
N THR A 4 -7.24 -29.17 15.69
CA THR A 4 -6.75 -27.87 15.22
C THR A 4 -5.84 -28.18 14.03
N GLN A 5 -6.36 -28.06 12.81
CA GLN A 5 -5.52 -28.12 11.62
C GLN A 5 -4.61 -26.89 11.68
N GLN A 6 -3.33 -27.09 11.95
CA GLN A 6 -2.34 -26.04 11.78
C GLN A 6 -2.32 -25.67 10.30
N LEU A 7 -2.76 -24.46 9.98
CA LEU A 7 -2.60 -23.89 8.65
C LEU A 7 -1.11 -23.95 8.28
N PRO A 8 -0.74 -24.35 7.06
CA PRO A 8 0.65 -24.37 6.63
C PRO A 8 1.25 -22.96 6.79
N LYS A 9 2.35 -22.86 7.53
CA LYS A 9 3.03 -21.57 7.74
C LYS A 9 3.88 -21.27 6.52
N MET A 10 3.51 -20.24 5.76
CA MET A 10 4.34 -19.78 4.64
C MET A 10 5.50 -18.96 5.19
N SER A 11 6.66 -19.04 4.55
CA SER A 11 7.80 -18.23 4.95
C SER A 11 7.61 -16.78 4.50
N PHE A 12 8.18 -15.84 5.25
CA PHE A 12 8.20 -14.43 4.87
C PHE A 12 8.93 -14.21 3.54
N SER A 13 9.99 -14.97 3.25
CA SER A 13 10.67 -14.93 1.96
C SER A 13 9.73 -15.24 0.79
N HIS A 14 8.83 -16.23 0.93
CA HIS A 14 7.87 -16.56 -0.12
C HIS A 14 6.81 -15.46 -0.31
N PHE A 15 6.49 -14.72 0.76
CA PHE A 15 5.67 -13.51 0.65
C PHE A 15 6.40 -12.43 -0.14
N LEU A 16 7.67 -12.16 0.16
CA LEU A 16 8.48 -11.16 -0.56
C LEU A 16 8.69 -11.50 -2.04
N GLU A 17 8.76 -12.78 -2.41
CA GLU A 17 8.88 -13.23 -3.81
C GLU A 17 7.70 -12.82 -4.69
N LYS A 18 6.54 -12.45 -4.09
CA LYS A 18 5.38 -11.95 -4.84
C LYS A 18 5.52 -10.50 -5.27
N PHE A 19 6.49 -9.76 -4.71
CA PHE A 19 6.69 -8.35 -4.97
C PHE A 19 7.91 -8.17 -5.87
N PRO A 20 7.72 -7.82 -7.15
CA PRO A 20 8.84 -7.51 -8.04
C PRO A 20 9.56 -6.26 -7.54
N GLU A 21 10.87 -6.23 -7.72
CA GLU A 21 11.64 -5.00 -7.58
C GLU A 21 11.42 -4.13 -8.81
N VAL A 22 11.21 -2.83 -8.60
CA VAL A 22 10.95 -1.87 -9.67
C VAL A 22 11.88 -0.69 -9.47
N ASP A 23 12.49 -0.22 -10.56
CA ASP A 23 13.36 0.95 -10.56
C ASP A 23 12.55 2.20 -10.18
N LEU A 24 13.16 3.06 -9.36
CA LEU A 24 12.62 4.37 -9.01
C LEU A 24 13.10 5.41 -10.04
N PRO A 25 12.31 6.48 -10.31
CA PRO A 25 11.09 6.86 -9.62
C PRO A 25 9.85 6.12 -10.14
N VAL A 26 8.83 5.99 -9.29
CA VAL A 26 7.54 5.38 -9.66
C VAL A 26 6.37 6.25 -9.21
N THR A 27 5.33 6.34 -10.04
CA THR A 27 4.08 7.03 -9.70
C THR A 27 2.93 6.04 -9.57
N LEU A 28 2.29 6.06 -8.40
CA LEU A 28 1.08 5.32 -8.07
C LEU A 28 -0.13 6.25 -8.24
N ALA A 29 -0.73 6.21 -9.42
CA ALA A 29 -1.97 6.89 -9.75
C ALA A 29 -3.16 5.93 -9.64
N GLU A 30 -4.38 6.46 -9.80
CA GLU A 30 -5.61 5.68 -9.79
C GLU A 30 -5.52 4.52 -10.78
N GLU A 31 -5.14 4.78 -12.04
CA GLU A 31 -5.05 3.77 -13.11
C GLU A 31 -3.87 2.80 -12.98
N SER A 32 -2.89 3.06 -12.09
CA SER A 32 -1.69 2.21 -11.96
C SER A 32 -2.03 0.77 -11.57
N HIS A 33 -3.19 0.55 -10.96
CA HIS A 33 -3.60 -0.78 -10.49
C HIS A 33 -3.86 -1.71 -11.67
N HIS A 34 -4.37 -1.20 -12.80
CA HIS A 34 -4.56 -2.01 -14.01
C HIS A 34 -3.24 -2.61 -14.51
N ALA A 35 -2.14 -1.84 -14.46
CA ALA A 35 -0.83 -2.34 -14.87
C ALA A 35 -0.31 -3.42 -13.92
N PHE A 36 -0.55 -3.27 -12.60
CA PHE A 36 -0.17 -4.28 -11.61
C PHE A 36 -1.05 -5.54 -11.73
N SER A 37 -2.37 -5.41 -11.82
CA SER A 37 -3.30 -6.55 -11.96
C SER A 37 -3.09 -7.35 -13.24
N LEU A 38 -2.54 -6.74 -14.29
CA LEU A 38 -2.19 -7.45 -15.53
C LEU A 38 -0.90 -8.26 -15.42
N LYS A 39 0.02 -7.87 -14.54
CA LYS A 39 1.36 -8.46 -14.43
C LYS A 39 1.54 -9.34 -13.20
N ASN A 40 0.83 -9.03 -12.13
CA ASN A 40 1.00 -9.62 -10.82
C ASN A 40 -0.28 -10.35 -10.43
N ASP A 41 -0.15 -11.63 -10.12
CA ASP A 41 -1.27 -12.42 -9.61
C ASP A 41 -1.71 -11.90 -8.23
N PRO A 42 -3.02 -11.92 -7.93
CA PRO A 42 -3.50 -11.66 -6.57
C PRO A 42 -2.79 -12.55 -5.54
N LEU A 43 -2.58 -12.00 -4.33
CA LEU A 43 -1.94 -12.74 -3.26
C LEU A 43 -2.78 -13.99 -2.89
N PRO A 44 -2.16 -15.16 -2.74
CA PRO A 44 -2.84 -16.33 -2.19
C PRO A 44 -3.43 -16.06 -0.80
N ALA A 45 -4.61 -16.60 -0.51
CA ALA A 45 -5.33 -16.41 0.75
C ALA A 45 -4.45 -16.64 1.99
N LEU A 46 -3.62 -17.67 1.97
CA LEU A 46 -2.72 -18.00 3.09
C LEU A 46 -1.65 -16.92 3.35
N LEU A 47 -1.17 -16.22 2.31
CA LEU A 47 -0.24 -15.10 2.48
C LEU A 47 -0.98 -13.86 2.98
N ILE A 48 -2.20 -13.63 2.51
CA ILE A 48 -3.07 -12.56 2.98
C ILE A 48 -3.34 -12.73 4.49
N GLU A 49 -3.79 -13.91 4.91
CA GLU A 49 -4.07 -14.24 6.31
C GLU A 49 -2.85 -14.04 7.23
N GLN A 50 -1.66 -14.41 6.77
CA GLN A 50 -0.45 -14.40 7.60
C GLN A 50 0.25 -13.04 7.63
N PHE A 51 0.23 -12.27 6.54
CA PHE A 51 1.09 -11.10 6.40
C PHE A 51 0.34 -9.79 6.08
N ILE A 52 -0.88 -9.84 5.53
CA ILE A 52 -1.64 -8.64 5.17
C ILE A 52 -2.72 -8.33 6.21
N LEU A 53 -3.60 -9.28 6.52
CA LEU A 53 -4.69 -9.05 7.48
C LEU A 53 -4.22 -8.59 8.87
N PRO A 54 -3.09 -9.06 9.43
CA PRO A 54 -2.58 -8.53 10.70
C PRO A 54 -2.19 -7.05 10.64
N LEU A 55 -1.98 -6.50 9.44
CA LEU A 55 -1.72 -5.09 9.22
C LEU A 55 -3.03 -4.29 9.12
N GLU A 56 -4.12 -4.90 8.67
CA GLU A 56 -5.38 -4.20 8.44
C GLU A 56 -6.12 -3.97 9.77
N VAL A 57 -6.44 -2.70 10.07
CA VAL A 57 -7.08 -2.31 11.33
C VAL A 57 -8.60 -2.52 11.29
N ARG A 58 -9.17 -2.62 10.08
CA ARG A 58 -10.60 -2.81 9.85
C ARG A 58 -10.83 -4.22 9.31
N GLU A 59 -12.00 -4.76 9.61
CA GLU A 59 -12.48 -5.96 8.94
C GLU A 59 -12.47 -5.73 7.43
N VAL A 60 -11.80 -6.65 6.75
CA VAL A 60 -11.71 -6.70 5.31
C VAL A 60 -12.91 -7.51 4.83
N ASP A 61 -13.63 -7.01 3.83
CA ASP A 61 -14.77 -7.73 3.28
C ASP A 61 -14.33 -8.95 2.46
N ASP A 62 -15.23 -9.92 2.27
CA ASP A 62 -14.96 -11.15 1.53
C ASP A 62 -14.65 -10.92 0.03
N TYR A 63 -14.88 -9.71 -0.47
CA TYR A 63 -14.66 -9.32 -1.87
C TYR A 63 -13.38 -8.52 -2.06
N THR A 64 -12.62 -8.27 -0.99
CA THR A 64 -11.43 -7.45 -1.05
C THR A 64 -10.28 -8.26 -1.60
N GLU A 65 -9.73 -7.80 -2.71
CA GLU A 65 -8.53 -8.39 -3.30
C GLU A 65 -7.28 -7.63 -2.84
N PHE A 66 -6.20 -8.38 -2.66
CA PHE A 66 -4.89 -7.81 -2.39
C PHE A 66 -3.93 -8.19 -3.52
N ILE A 67 -3.41 -7.17 -4.19
CA ILE A 67 -2.50 -7.32 -5.32
C ILE A 67 -1.11 -6.86 -4.88
N PRO A 68 -0.08 -7.70 -4.99
CA PRO A 68 1.27 -7.27 -4.72
C PRO A 68 1.72 -6.33 -5.85
N CYS A 69 2.20 -5.14 -5.55
CA CYS A 69 2.61 -4.18 -6.57
C CYS A 69 4.12 -4.25 -6.82
N MET A 70 4.90 -3.93 -5.80
CA MET A 70 6.37 -3.87 -5.90
C MET A 70 7.04 -3.88 -4.53
N ARG A 71 8.37 -4.06 -4.52
CA ARG A 71 9.23 -3.78 -3.38
C ARG A 71 10.19 -2.63 -3.70
N ILE A 72 10.55 -1.83 -2.70
CA ILE A 72 11.51 -0.74 -2.83
C ILE A 72 12.93 -1.31 -2.89
N PRO A 73 13.74 -0.96 -3.91
CA PRO A 73 15.12 -1.44 -4.03
C PRO A 73 16.04 -0.86 -2.95
N ASP A 74 17.21 -1.46 -2.77
CA ASP A 74 18.32 -0.96 -1.94
C ASP A 74 18.01 -0.70 -0.45
N THR A 75 16.94 -1.32 0.08
CA THR A 75 16.52 -1.14 1.47
C THR A 75 17.40 -1.84 2.50
N HIS A 76 18.27 -2.77 2.06
CA HIS A 76 19.33 -3.52 2.77
C HIS A 76 19.01 -4.06 4.18
N GLU A 77 18.72 -3.18 5.14
CA GLU A 77 18.45 -3.48 6.54
C GLU A 77 16.98 -3.81 6.85
N PHE A 78 16.07 -3.48 5.94
CA PHE A 78 14.66 -3.79 6.04
C PHE A 78 14.08 -4.19 4.68
N HIS A 79 12.79 -4.53 4.64
CA HIS A 79 12.04 -4.75 3.41
C HIS A 79 10.87 -3.79 3.35
N ALA A 80 10.78 -2.97 2.30
CA ALA A 80 9.59 -2.17 2.01
C ALA A 80 8.83 -2.75 0.82
N ILE A 81 7.55 -3.01 1.01
CA ILE A 81 6.64 -3.49 -0.02
C ILE A 81 5.46 -2.55 -0.21
N ILE A 82 4.92 -2.55 -1.42
CA ILE A 82 3.69 -1.87 -1.76
C ILE A 82 2.70 -2.91 -2.25
N TYR A 83 1.54 -2.94 -1.60
CA TYR A 83 0.39 -3.73 -2.05
C TYR A 83 -0.81 -2.82 -2.28
N TRP A 84 -1.64 -3.21 -3.24
CA TRP A 84 -2.91 -2.56 -3.51
C TRP A 84 -4.04 -3.38 -2.91
N ARG A 85 -4.92 -2.71 -2.16
CA ARG A 85 -6.17 -3.26 -1.64
C ARG A 85 -7.32 -2.79 -2.53
N ALA A 86 -8.11 -3.71 -3.06
CA ALA A 86 -9.29 -3.44 -3.87
C ALA A 86 -10.56 -3.81 -3.11
N GLY A 87 -11.02 -2.91 -2.23
CA GLY A 87 -12.29 -3.05 -1.52
C GLY A 87 -13.39 -2.18 -2.11
N LEU A 88 -14.62 -2.33 -1.63
CA LEU A 88 -15.76 -1.54 -2.12
C LEU A 88 -15.56 -0.05 -1.80
N LEU A 89 -15.44 0.79 -2.85
CA LEU A 89 -15.17 2.24 -2.75
C LEU A 89 -13.91 2.58 -1.94
N ASN A 90 -12.98 1.64 -1.85
CA ASN A 90 -11.80 1.75 -1.02
C ASN A 90 -10.62 1.01 -1.67
N TYR A 91 -9.93 1.74 -2.54
CA TYR A 91 -8.82 1.29 -3.36
C TYR A 91 -7.55 1.96 -2.86
N GLN A 92 -6.64 1.25 -2.21
CA GLN A 92 -5.52 1.89 -1.50
C GLN A 92 -4.20 1.19 -1.79
N TYR A 93 -3.16 1.99 -2.04
CA TYR A 93 -1.77 1.53 -2.01
C TYR A 93 -1.19 1.75 -0.62
N THR A 94 -0.76 0.66 0.00
CA THR A 94 -0.10 0.68 1.30
C THR A 94 1.37 0.36 1.14
N LEU A 95 2.23 1.27 1.60
CA LEU A 95 3.63 1.00 1.86
C LEU A 95 3.75 0.36 3.24
N ALA A 96 4.33 -0.84 3.33
CA ALA A 96 4.59 -1.53 4.58
C ALA A 96 6.07 -1.93 4.66
N CYS A 97 6.70 -1.62 5.79
CA CYS A 97 8.10 -1.85 6.06
C CYS A 97 8.26 -2.93 7.12
N PHE A 98 9.14 -3.88 6.89
CA PHE A 98 9.36 -5.04 7.75
C PHE A 98 10.84 -5.23 8.07
N THR A 99 11.12 -5.78 9.24
CA THR A 99 12.47 -6.26 9.56
C THR A 99 12.84 -7.43 8.64
N LYS A 100 14.12 -7.78 8.57
CA LYS A 100 14.60 -9.00 7.88
C LYS A 100 13.93 -10.30 8.36
N LYS A 101 13.27 -10.27 9.54
CA LYS A 101 12.55 -11.41 10.12
C LYS A 101 11.04 -11.41 9.79
N GLY A 102 10.55 -10.40 9.09
CA GLY A 102 9.14 -10.25 8.74
C GLY A 102 8.27 -9.63 9.84
N GLU A 103 8.89 -8.94 10.80
CA GLU A 103 8.16 -8.16 11.82
C GLU A 103 7.85 -6.77 11.25
N LEU A 104 6.62 -6.29 11.42
CA LEU A 104 6.24 -4.95 10.94
C LEU A 104 7.03 -3.87 11.69
N ILE A 105 7.64 -2.96 10.94
CA ILE A 105 8.29 -1.73 11.44
C ILE A 105 7.31 -0.57 11.40
N ASP A 106 6.78 -0.28 10.21
CA ASP A 106 5.85 0.81 9.98
C ASP A 106 5.00 0.55 8.73
N LYS A 107 3.87 1.24 8.60
CA LYS A 107 3.05 1.20 7.38
C LYS A 107 2.25 2.48 7.17
N ARG A 108 2.01 2.82 5.92
CA ARG A 108 1.21 3.99 5.54
C ARG A 108 0.47 3.76 4.24
N VAL A 109 -0.79 4.20 4.19
CA VAL A 109 -1.50 4.40 2.92
C VAL A 109 -0.90 5.63 2.26
N ILE A 110 -0.40 5.47 1.04
CA ILE A 110 0.33 6.52 0.32
C ILE A 110 -0.42 7.03 -0.92
N ALA A 111 -1.28 6.20 -1.51
CA ALA A 111 -2.08 6.58 -2.69
C ALA A 111 -3.39 5.79 -2.76
N GLY A 112 -4.27 6.20 -3.67
CA GLY A 112 -5.53 5.53 -3.96
C GLY A 112 -6.76 6.38 -3.68
N THR A 113 -7.93 5.74 -3.78
CA THR A 113 -9.25 6.35 -3.68
C THR A 113 -10.03 5.72 -2.54
N PHE A 114 -10.47 6.52 -1.58
CA PHE A 114 -11.29 6.03 -0.47
C PHE A 114 -12.37 7.04 -0.07
N SER A 115 -13.51 6.52 0.37
CA SER A 115 -14.63 7.30 0.89
C SER A 115 -14.74 7.16 2.41
N ASP A 116 -14.97 8.27 3.10
CA ASP A 116 -15.36 8.29 4.53
C ASP A 116 -16.89 8.39 4.74
N GLY A 117 -17.67 8.32 3.66
CA GLY A 117 -19.13 8.45 3.66
C GLY A 117 -19.62 9.83 3.21
N ASP A 118 -18.84 10.88 3.48
CA ASP A 118 -19.18 12.26 3.14
C ASP A 118 -18.25 12.86 2.06
N THR A 119 -17.02 12.32 1.95
CA THR A 119 -15.98 12.82 1.06
C THR A 119 -15.25 11.66 0.38
N LEU A 120 -15.11 11.75 -0.94
CA LEU A 120 -14.22 10.91 -1.72
C LEU A 120 -12.84 11.57 -1.75
N THR A 121 -11.84 10.91 -1.19
CA THR A 121 -10.44 11.36 -1.26
C THR A 121 -9.71 10.51 -2.29
N THR A 122 -9.01 11.18 -3.22
CA THR A 122 -8.15 10.53 -4.23
C THR A 122 -6.73 11.05 -4.08
N SER A 123 -5.77 10.15 -3.97
CA SER A 123 -4.37 10.45 -3.72
C SER A 123 -3.47 9.80 -4.78
N VAL A 124 -2.50 10.57 -5.28
CA VAL A 124 -1.42 10.08 -6.15
C VAL A 124 -0.11 10.20 -5.39
N ALA A 125 0.71 9.15 -5.40
CA ALA A 125 2.05 9.17 -4.81
C ALA A 125 3.11 9.03 -5.90
N THR A 126 4.20 9.78 -5.78
CA THR A 126 5.45 9.52 -6.52
C THR A 126 6.55 9.24 -5.52
N ILE A 127 7.25 8.12 -5.69
CA ILE A 127 8.39 7.70 -4.87
C ILE A 127 9.63 7.90 -5.71
N ASP A 128 10.58 8.70 -5.23
CA ASP A 128 11.86 8.96 -5.90
C ASP A 128 12.99 8.05 -5.40
N GLU A 129 14.15 8.17 -6.05
CA GLU A 129 15.35 7.38 -5.80
C GLU A 129 15.95 7.59 -4.40
N ASP A 130 15.67 8.73 -3.77
CA ASP A 130 16.09 9.06 -2.40
C ASP A 130 15.05 8.62 -1.35
N TRP A 131 14.05 7.85 -1.77
CA TRP A 131 12.91 7.38 -0.98
C TRP A 131 12.04 8.49 -0.38
N LEU A 132 12.01 9.66 -1.04
CA LEU A 132 11.02 10.68 -0.78
C LEU A 132 9.72 10.35 -1.52
N ILE A 133 8.61 10.47 -0.80
CA ILE A 133 7.28 10.13 -1.29
C ILE A 133 6.45 11.40 -1.35
N TYR A 134 6.22 11.90 -2.55
CA TYR A 134 5.39 13.08 -2.81
C TYR A 134 3.96 12.63 -3.00
N ILE A 135 3.05 13.09 -2.14
CA ILE A 135 1.64 12.74 -2.18
C ILE A 135 0.81 13.98 -2.48
N VAL A 136 -0.04 13.88 -3.51
CA VAL A 136 -1.04 14.90 -3.84
C VAL A 136 -2.41 14.27 -3.67
N SER A 137 -3.26 14.90 -2.86
CA SER A 137 -4.59 14.42 -2.52
C SER A 137 -5.65 15.44 -2.87
N GLY A 138 -6.65 15.06 -3.65
CA GLY A 138 -7.86 15.84 -3.91
C GLY A 138 -9.06 15.28 -3.17
N GLN A 139 -10.01 16.15 -2.82
CA GLN A 139 -11.25 15.76 -2.16
C GLN A 139 -12.46 16.24 -2.97
N ALA A 140 -13.46 15.37 -3.12
CA ALA A 140 -14.73 15.68 -3.76
C ALA A 140 -15.91 15.21 -2.89
N ARG A 141 -17.01 15.96 -2.89
CA ARG A 141 -18.26 15.55 -2.23
C ARG A 141 -19.14 14.73 -3.17
N PRO A 142 -19.88 13.72 -2.67
CA PRO A 142 -20.83 12.97 -3.47
C PRO A 142 -21.87 13.91 -4.11
N GLY A 143 -21.93 13.94 -5.45
CA GLY A 143 -22.87 14.75 -6.22
C GLY A 143 -22.31 16.07 -6.77
N ASP A 144 -21.10 16.47 -6.38
CA ASP A 144 -20.41 17.59 -7.02
C ASP A 144 -19.85 17.14 -8.38
N ARG A 145 -20.24 17.83 -9.46
CA ARG A 145 -19.73 17.56 -10.82
C ARG A 145 -18.40 18.24 -11.11
N ASN A 146 -17.95 19.12 -10.22
CA ASN A 146 -16.74 19.91 -10.41
C ASN A 146 -15.71 19.52 -9.35
N TYR A 147 -14.61 18.92 -9.81
CA TYR A 147 -13.38 18.85 -9.03
C TYR A 147 -12.93 20.28 -8.69
N ASP A 148 -12.68 20.57 -7.42
CA ASP A 148 -12.13 21.85 -6.97
C ASP A 148 -10.62 21.70 -6.78
N PRO A 149 -9.77 22.23 -7.69
CA PRO A 149 -8.32 22.14 -7.55
C PRO A 149 -7.81 22.82 -6.28
N SER A 150 -8.56 23.79 -5.72
CA SER A 150 -8.17 24.51 -4.50
C SER A 150 -8.32 23.67 -3.22
N SER A 151 -9.02 22.53 -3.27
CA SER A 151 -9.09 21.56 -2.16
C SER A 151 -7.91 20.58 -2.14
N SER A 152 -7.01 20.65 -3.12
CA SER A 152 -5.89 19.72 -3.20
C SER A 152 -4.82 20.02 -2.15
N THR A 153 -4.41 18.99 -1.44
CA THR A 153 -3.33 19.04 -0.46
C THR A 153 -2.14 18.26 -0.96
N ALA A 154 -0.94 18.81 -0.78
CA ALA A 154 0.30 18.13 -1.08
C ALA A 154 1.14 18.02 0.19
N TYR A 155 1.68 16.83 0.44
CA TYR A 155 2.61 16.58 1.54
C TYR A 155 3.66 15.56 1.13
N LYS A 156 4.74 15.50 1.91
CA LYS A 156 5.87 14.62 1.66
C LYS A 156 6.05 13.64 2.81
N LEU A 157 6.41 12.41 2.46
CA LEU A 157 6.94 11.44 3.40
C LEU A 157 8.38 11.12 3.04
N GLU A 158 9.12 10.61 4.00
CA GLU A 158 10.44 10.01 3.80
C GLU A 158 10.43 8.63 4.44
N LEU A 159 10.98 7.67 3.71
CA LEU A 159 11.28 6.35 4.25
C LEU A 159 12.73 6.36 4.76
N LEU A 160 12.89 6.23 6.08
CA LEU A 160 14.19 6.28 6.72
C LEU A 160 14.95 4.93 6.56
N PRO A 161 16.29 4.90 6.71
CA PRO A 161 17.11 3.69 6.59
C PRO A 161 16.73 2.55 7.55
N GLU A 162 16.06 2.86 8.66
CA GLU A 162 15.51 1.90 9.62
C GLU A 162 14.10 1.40 9.27
N GLY A 163 13.50 1.85 8.17
CA GLY A 163 12.17 1.47 7.70
C GLY A 163 11.01 2.26 8.30
N GLN A 164 11.29 3.35 9.03
CA GLN A 164 10.26 4.26 9.54
C GLN A 164 9.76 5.21 8.45
N ILE A 165 8.45 5.53 8.46
CA ILE A 165 7.83 6.44 7.49
C ILE A 165 7.45 7.74 8.19
N VAL A 166 8.17 8.82 7.91
CA VAL A 166 7.98 10.11 8.59
C VAL A 166 7.38 11.16 7.66
N ASN A 167 6.60 12.10 8.21
CA ASN A 167 6.11 13.26 7.44
C ASN A 167 7.18 14.33 7.44
N ILE A 168 7.56 14.82 6.26
CA ILE A 168 8.41 16.00 6.13
C ILE A 168 7.50 17.22 5.97
N LYS A 169 7.76 18.27 6.78
CA LYS A 169 7.10 19.55 6.57
C LYS A 169 7.64 20.17 5.29
N SER A 170 6.75 20.59 4.40
CA SER A 170 7.09 21.50 3.31
C SER A 170 7.56 22.82 3.94
N GLU A 171 8.77 23.26 3.63
CA GLU A 171 9.26 24.61 3.97
C GLU A 171 8.45 25.70 3.27
#